data_AF-A0A968HNM2-F1
#
_entry.id   AF-A0A968HNM2-F1
#
_cell.length_a   1.000
_cell.length_b   1.000
_cell.length_c   1.000
_cell.angle_alpha   90.00
_cell.angle_beta   90.00
_cell.angle_gamma   90.00
#
_symmetry.space_group_name_H-M   'P 1'
#
loop_
_entity.id
_entity.type
_entity.pdbx_description
1 polymer ?
#
loop_
_entity_poly.entity_id
_entity_poly.type
_entity_poly.pdbx_seq_one_letter_code
_entity_poly.pdbx_strand_id
1 'polypeptide(L)'
;MTSKPLHDTARLTVILFTGLALACQEPDDDSAQDSCADAECDTDDMDSDETETDTGETGSDETETDTSDADSDETDSDSGEQSKTPPESCTAHEQCVGGAACDIFTGECLSADAVWHVDGDGGYDFLSISQALATIGSGEATLIVHELEAGAYVEQVLIEPGARVALLAAPTELPRIQGPDDEVALAIADSTVYIGGLEIVSDRGLELAERAEVHVEGSEIYLRESGEQIELTGGAHLTMRNSMLRGKLRISAMSSFDIAYSTVFAGPGTPVICEGPIAESSLRNNLLVTSGSNQTVYGCAAVSTFMRGNAVSNAVASKPDNTVIGVAKPGWFLDKAAELHLGPMIPAPSARRRSGQG
;
A
#
# COMPACT_ATOMS: atom_id res chain seq x y z
N MET A 1 11.24 43.63 -27.23
CA MET A 1 11.68 43.16 -25.90
C MET A 1 10.60 42.25 -25.36
N THR A 2 10.75 40.94 -25.53
CA THR A 2 9.84 39.92 -25.00
C THR A 2 10.71 38.80 -24.45
N SER A 3 10.96 38.85 -23.15
CA SER A 3 11.66 37.81 -22.42
C SER A 3 10.78 36.57 -22.31
N LYS A 4 11.23 35.43 -22.85
CA LYS A 4 10.71 34.11 -22.48
C LYS A 4 11.25 33.77 -21.08
N PRO A 5 10.44 33.24 -20.15
CA PRO A 5 10.99 32.57 -18.99
C PRO A 5 11.48 31.18 -19.45
N LEU A 6 12.79 30.94 -19.30
CA LEU A 6 13.31 29.58 -19.12
C LEU A 6 12.94 29.15 -17.70
N HIS A 7 12.03 28.19 -17.56
CA HIS A 7 11.93 27.43 -16.31
C HIS A 7 12.93 26.29 -16.38
N ASP A 8 14.14 26.60 -15.95
CA ASP A 8 15.19 25.64 -15.67
C ASP A 8 14.94 25.13 -14.24
N THR A 9 14.42 23.91 -14.13
CA THR A 9 14.18 23.28 -12.82
C THR A 9 15.27 22.23 -12.65
N ALA A 10 16.38 22.63 -12.03
CA ALA A 10 17.43 21.70 -11.62
C ALA A 10 16.84 20.69 -10.63
N ARG A 11 16.89 19.40 -10.99
CA ARG A 11 16.54 18.30 -10.09
C ARG A 11 17.81 17.65 -9.54
N LEU A 12 17.73 17.27 -8.27
CA LEU A 12 18.77 16.72 -7.43
C LEU A 12 19.49 15.53 -8.08
N THR A 13 20.82 15.63 -8.19
CA THR A 13 21.73 14.57 -8.62
C THR A 13 22.48 14.05 -7.39
N VAL A 14 22.32 12.78 -7.05
CA VAL A 14 23.17 12.09 -6.07
C VAL A 14 23.82 10.89 -6.75
N ILE A 15 25.14 10.86 -6.70
CA ILE A 15 26.05 9.83 -7.25
C ILE A 15 26.62 9.07 -6.05
N LEU A 16 26.81 7.74 -6.12
CA LEU A 16 27.86 7.03 -5.36
C LEU A 16 28.14 5.63 -5.95
N PHE A 17 29.42 5.23 -5.87
CA PHE A 17 29.99 3.94 -6.28
C PHE A 17 30.52 3.20 -5.05
N THR A 18 30.68 1.87 -5.17
CA THR A 18 31.94 1.20 -4.79
C THR A 18 32.16 -0.06 -5.64
N GLY A 19 33.32 -0.15 -6.26
CA GLY A 19 33.89 -1.42 -6.69
C GLY A 19 34.93 -1.89 -5.68
N LEU A 20 34.91 -3.18 -5.34
CA LEU A 20 36.10 -4.03 -5.41
C LEU A 20 35.64 -5.49 -5.48
N ALA A 21 36.04 -6.18 -6.54
CA ALA A 21 35.94 -7.62 -6.63
C ALA A 21 36.94 -8.24 -5.64
N LEU A 22 36.44 -8.98 -4.65
CA LEU A 22 37.22 -10.06 -4.04
C LEU A 22 36.80 -11.34 -4.75
N ALA A 23 37.73 -11.88 -5.54
CA ALA A 23 37.68 -13.27 -5.95
C ALA A 23 37.86 -14.12 -4.69
N CYS A 24 36.79 -14.76 -4.20
CA CYS A 24 36.93 -15.93 -3.36
C CYS A 24 37.28 -17.09 -4.26
N GLN A 25 38.56 -17.46 -4.21
CA GLN A 25 39.08 -18.68 -4.78
C GLN A 25 38.57 -19.83 -3.90
N GLU A 26 37.72 -20.69 -4.46
CA GLU A 26 37.28 -21.92 -3.82
C GLU A 26 38.51 -22.82 -3.61
N PRO A 27 38.76 -23.34 -2.40
CA PRO A 27 39.64 -24.48 -2.26
C PRO A 27 38.88 -25.73 -2.71
N ASP A 28 39.41 -26.37 -3.76
CA ASP A 28 39.13 -27.77 -4.06
C ASP A 28 39.48 -28.62 -2.82
N ASP A 29 38.48 -29.17 -2.14
CA ASP A 29 38.70 -30.26 -1.17
C ASP A 29 37.70 -31.38 -1.44
N ASP A 30 38.04 -32.18 -2.46
CA ASP A 30 37.59 -33.54 -2.65
C ASP A 30 38.26 -34.43 -1.58
N SER A 31 37.58 -34.65 -0.45
CA SER A 31 37.85 -35.82 0.39
C SER A 31 36.57 -36.38 0.99
N ALA A 32 36.06 -37.39 0.30
CA ALA A 32 35.12 -38.37 0.82
C ALA A 32 35.70 -39.12 2.04
N GLN A 33 34.87 -39.41 3.05
CA GLN A 33 34.50 -40.76 3.50
C GLN A 33 34.04 -40.80 4.97
N ASP A 34 33.00 -41.60 5.20
CA ASP A 34 32.69 -42.39 6.41
C ASP A 34 32.55 -41.70 7.77
N SER A 35 31.36 -41.77 8.37
CA SER A 35 31.04 -42.87 9.30
C SER A 35 29.76 -42.61 10.14
N CYS A 36 28.97 -43.68 10.27
CA CYS A 36 28.21 -44.12 11.45
C CYS A 36 27.15 -43.19 12.07
N ALA A 37 25.86 -43.53 11.99
CA ALA A 37 25.15 -44.55 12.77
C ALA A 37 24.55 -44.00 14.08
N ASP A 38 23.26 -44.26 14.23
CA ASP A 38 22.50 -44.41 15.48
C ASP A 38 22.62 -43.28 16.52
N ALA A 39 21.65 -42.36 16.50
CA ALA A 39 21.29 -41.58 17.67
C ALA A 39 19.82 -41.90 18.00
N GLU A 40 19.67 -42.63 19.11
CA GLU A 40 18.43 -43.13 19.67
C GLU A 40 17.50 -41.98 20.07
N CYS A 41 16.20 -42.24 19.89
CA CYS A 41 15.11 -41.42 20.41
C CYS A 41 15.00 -41.67 21.93
N ASP A 42 15.45 -40.72 22.74
CA ASP A 42 15.02 -40.60 24.14
C ASP A 42 14.00 -39.45 24.22
N THR A 43 12.72 -39.80 24.31
CA THR A 43 11.67 -38.88 24.79
C THR A 43 11.47 -39.16 26.27
N ASP A 44 12.18 -38.39 27.10
CA ASP A 44 11.98 -38.38 28.55
C ASP A 44 10.65 -37.72 28.90
N ASP A 45 9.87 -38.46 29.68
CA ASP A 45 8.72 -38.05 30.46
C ASP A 45 9.06 -36.85 31.36
N MET A 46 8.29 -35.76 31.25
CA MET A 46 8.16 -34.76 32.31
C MET A 46 6.68 -34.56 32.66
N ASP A 47 6.24 -35.38 33.61
CA ASP A 47 5.18 -35.06 34.57
C ASP A 47 5.64 -33.97 35.55
N SER A 48 4.66 -33.31 36.20
CA SER A 48 4.70 -32.25 37.23
C SER A 48 4.51 -30.83 36.66
N ASP A 49 3.68 -29.95 37.22
CA ASP A 49 3.18 -29.90 38.60
C ASP A 49 1.89 -29.06 38.65
N GLU A 50 0.94 -29.50 39.45
CA GLU A 50 -0.22 -28.71 39.85
C GLU A 50 0.22 -27.61 40.83
N THR A 51 -0.18 -26.37 40.59
CA THR A 51 -0.19 -25.34 41.63
C THR A 51 -1.55 -24.65 41.67
N GLU A 52 -2.38 -25.12 42.60
CA GLU A 52 -3.47 -24.35 43.20
C GLU A 52 -2.93 -23.26 44.15
N THR A 53 -3.86 -22.39 44.57
CA THR A 53 -3.77 -21.26 45.54
C THR A 53 -3.32 -19.94 44.91
N ASP A 54 -3.94 -18.78 45.15
CA ASP A 54 -4.54 -18.33 46.40
C ASP A 54 -5.59 -17.22 46.19
N THR A 55 -6.53 -17.21 47.13
CA THR A 55 -7.58 -16.23 47.39
C THR A 55 -7.04 -14.96 48.04
N GLY A 56 -7.56 -13.79 47.68
CA GLY A 56 -7.39 -12.55 48.46
C GLY A 56 -8.22 -11.40 47.87
N GLU A 57 -9.43 -11.16 48.36
CA GLU A 57 -9.80 -10.24 49.45
C GLU A 57 -9.84 -8.74 49.04
N THR A 58 -11.07 -8.24 48.94
CA THR A 58 -11.62 -6.93 49.34
C THR A 58 -10.74 -5.70 49.42
N GLY A 59 -11.19 -4.63 48.75
CA GLY A 59 -10.93 -3.24 49.11
C GLY A 59 -12.10 -2.36 48.71
N SER A 60 -12.77 -1.77 49.70
CA SER A 60 -13.85 -0.79 49.57
C SER A 60 -13.29 0.54 50.09
N ASP A 61 -13.53 1.65 49.40
CA ASP A 61 -13.66 3.02 49.96
C ASP A 61 -13.95 3.97 48.79
N GLU A 62 -15.16 4.53 48.69
CA GLU A 62 -15.67 5.73 49.36
C GLU A 62 -15.20 7.06 48.71
N THR A 63 -16.20 7.85 48.27
CA THR A 63 -16.29 9.33 48.36
C THR A 63 -15.37 10.15 47.43
N GLU A 64 -15.71 11.32 46.85
CA GLU A 64 -16.67 12.38 47.14
C GLU A 64 -17.20 13.03 45.84
N THR A 65 -18.45 13.50 45.93
CA THR A 65 -19.06 14.58 45.16
C THR A 65 -18.25 15.88 45.23
N ASP A 66 -18.10 16.58 44.10
CA ASP A 66 -18.02 18.04 44.13
C ASP A 66 -18.75 18.66 42.93
N THR A 67 -19.86 19.33 43.28
CA THR A 67 -20.64 20.26 42.47
C THR A 67 -20.03 21.65 42.62
N SER A 68 -19.65 22.29 41.53
CA SER A 68 -19.52 23.74 41.52
C SER A 68 -20.06 24.33 40.23
N ASP A 69 -21.25 24.91 40.37
CA ASP A 69 -21.86 25.89 39.50
C ASP A 69 -20.91 27.08 39.26
N ALA A 70 -20.77 27.48 38.00
CA ALA A 70 -20.29 28.81 37.64
C ALA A 70 -21.00 29.29 36.36
N ASP A 71 -22.02 30.11 36.59
CA ASP A 71 -22.64 31.03 35.64
C ASP A 71 -21.62 32.03 35.07
N SER A 72 -21.61 32.19 33.74
CA SER A 72 -21.34 33.43 33.00
C SER A 72 -21.62 33.14 31.52
N ASP A 73 -22.79 33.43 30.99
CA ASP A 73 -23.36 34.74 30.63
C ASP A 73 -22.67 35.39 29.40
N GLU A 74 -23.50 35.54 28.37
CA GLU A 74 -23.43 36.34 27.14
C GLU A 74 -22.17 36.32 26.24
N THR A 75 -22.33 35.81 25.01
CA THR A 75 -22.41 36.71 23.83
C THR A 75 -22.84 35.97 22.57
N ASP A 76 -23.99 36.37 22.05
CA ASP A 76 -24.44 36.13 20.68
C ASP A 76 -23.35 36.53 19.69
N SER A 77 -22.83 35.57 18.94
CA SER A 77 -22.15 35.80 17.67
C SER A 77 -22.74 34.83 16.67
N ASP A 78 -23.77 35.35 16.00
CA ASP A 78 -24.37 34.88 14.76
C ASP A 78 -23.29 34.69 13.69
N SER A 79 -22.54 33.59 13.79
CA SER A 79 -21.72 33.09 12.69
C SER A 79 -22.64 32.25 11.84
N GLY A 80 -23.37 32.94 10.95
CA GLY A 80 -24.18 32.29 9.94
C GLY A 80 -23.40 31.15 9.29
N GLU A 81 -23.76 29.92 9.65
CA GLU A 81 -23.42 28.71 8.94
C GLU A 81 -23.99 28.88 7.54
N GLN A 82 -23.21 29.52 6.68
CA GLN A 82 -23.33 29.30 5.26
C GLN A 82 -23.10 27.81 5.10
N SER A 83 -24.22 27.08 4.98
CA SER A 83 -24.31 25.75 4.41
C SER A 83 -23.64 25.79 3.05
N LYS A 84 -22.31 25.74 3.07
CA LYS A 84 -21.46 25.67 1.90
C LYS A 84 -21.70 24.28 1.39
N THR A 85 -22.60 24.17 0.40
CA THR A 85 -22.81 22.92 -0.34
C THR A 85 -21.42 22.40 -0.68
N PRO A 86 -21.04 21.23 -0.18
CA PRO A 86 -19.69 20.74 -0.38
C PRO A 86 -19.41 20.63 -1.87
N PRO A 87 -18.15 20.84 -2.28
CA PRO A 87 -17.79 20.75 -3.68
C PRO A 87 -18.21 19.37 -4.19
N GLU A 88 -19.09 19.34 -5.20
CA GLU A 88 -19.54 18.11 -5.85
C GLU A 88 -18.37 17.36 -6.52
N SER A 89 -17.23 18.04 -6.70
CA SER A 89 -16.01 17.47 -7.27
C SER A 89 -14.86 17.41 -6.25
N CYS A 90 -14.24 16.25 -6.14
CA CYS A 90 -13.04 16.00 -5.36
C CYS A 90 -11.86 15.54 -6.25
N THR A 91 -10.64 15.68 -5.73
CA THR A 91 -9.39 15.18 -6.30
C THR A 91 -8.53 14.44 -5.27
N ALA A 92 -8.99 14.40 -4.02
CA ALA A 92 -8.33 13.74 -2.88
C ALA A 92 -9.41 13.40 -1.82
N HIS A 93 -9.18 12.36 -1.03
CA HIS A 93 -10.19 11.85 -0.09
C HIS A 93 -10.58 12.89 0.99
N GLU A 94 -9.63 13.72 1.44
CA GLU A 94 -9.85 14.71 2.50
C GLU A 94 -10.77 15.88 2.09
N GLN A 95 -11.13 15.96 0.80
CA GLN A 95 -12.03 17.00 0.29
C GLN A 95 -13.52 16.63 0.46
N CYS A 96 -13.80 15.37 0.76
CA CYS A 96 -15.15 14.85 0.89
C CYS A 96 -15.67 14.98 2.32
N VAL A 97 -16.95 15.29 2.45
CA VAL A 97 -17.59 15.54 3.75
C VAL A 97 -17.73 14.25 4.53
N GLY A 98 -17.60 14.34 5.86
CA GLY A 98 -17.82 13.21 6.76
C GLY A 98 -16.75 12.12 6.68
N GLY A 99 -15.61 12.40 6.04
CA GLY A 99 -14.55 11.41 5.85
C GLY A 99 -14.81 10.43 4.71
N ALA A 100 -15.83 10.65 3.88
CA ALA A 100 -16.08 9.81 2.71
C ALA A 100 -14.90 9.83 1.74
N ALA A 101 -14.68 8.73 1.01
CA ALA A 101 -13.63 8.69 0.02
C ALA A 101 -14.00 9.48 -1.25
N CYS A 102 -12.99 10.08 -1.87
CA CYS A 102 -13.08 10.55 -3.25
C CYS A 102 -12.87 9.40 -4.25
N ASP A 103 -13.78 9.25 -5.21
CA ASP A 103 -13.47 8.58 -6.45
C ASP A 103 -12.68 9.53 -7.35
N ILE A 104 -11.36 9.36 -7.36
CA ILE A 104 -10.43 10.23 -8.08
C ILE A 104 -10.62 10.23 -9.62
N PHE A 105 -11.40 9.30 -10.19
CA PHE A 105 -11.64 9.24 -11.64
C PHE A 105 -12.86 10.04 -12.06
N THR A 106 -13.96 9.86 -11.36
CA THR A 106 -15.19 10.62 -11.57
C THR A 106 -15.08 12.01 -10.94
N GLY A 107 -14.23 12.14 -9.92
CA GLY A 107 -14.16 13.27 -9.03
C GLY A 107 -15.37 13.32 -8.09
N GLU A 108 -16.11 12.23 -7.89
CA GLU A 108 -17.29 12.21 -7.03
C GLU A 108 -16.93 11.66 -5.65
N CYS A 109 -17.49 12.26 -4.59
CA CYS A 109 -17.38 11.69 -3.25
C CYS A 109 -18.33 10.49 -3.10
N LEU A 110 -17.86 9.44 -2.43
CA LEU A 110 -18.71 8.37 -1.93
C LEU A 110 -19.71 8.93 -0.90
N SER A 111 -20.75 8.14 -0.59
CA SER A 111 -21.78 8.51 0.37
C SER A 111 -21.19 8.80 1.77
N ALA A 112 -21.47 10.01 2.27
CA ALA A 112 -21.14 10.40 3.64
C ALA A 112 -21.96 9.65 4.70
N ASP A 113 -23.10 9.05 4.31
CA ASP A 113 -23.94 8.24 5.19
C ASP A 113 -23.42 6.79 5.34
N ALA A 114 -22.37 6.43 4.60
CA ALA A 114 -21.78 5.09 4.58
C ALA A 114 -20.29 5.12 4.95
N VAL A 115 -19.92 5.99 5.89
CA VAL A 115 -18.58 6.05 6.48
C VAL A 115 -18.59 5.30 7.80
N TRP A 116 -17.69 4.34 7.95
CA TRP A 116 -17.55 3.51 9.12
C TRP A 116 -16.10 3.47 9.58
N HIS A 117 -15.91 3.37 10.88
CA HIS A 117 -14.60 3.26 11.50
C HIS A 117 -14.32 1.84 11.94
N VAL A 118 -13.12 1.35 11.63
CA VAL A 118 -12.62 0.04 12.04
C VAL A 118 -11.46 0.26 13.01
N ASP A 119 -11.59 -0.25 14.23
CA ASP A 119 -10.55 -0.22 15.26
C ASP A 119 -10.61 -1.50 16.08
N GLY A 120 -9.59 -2.35 15.95
CA GLY A 120 -9.54 -3.62 16.67
C GLY A 120 -9.19 -3.50 18.16
N ASP A 121 -8.76 -2.33 18.64
CA ASP A 121 -8.62 -2.05 20.08
C ASP A 121 -9.97 -1.66 20.71
N GLY A 122 -10.99 -1.44 19.88
CA GLY A 122 -12.34 -1.06 20.27
C GLY A 122 -12.54 0.45 20.30
N GLY A 123 -13.79 0.88 20.56
CA GLY A 123 -14.14 2.30 20.60
C GLY A 123 -14.71 2.88 19.30
N TYR A 124 -14.78 2.07 18.24
CA TYR A 124 -15.37 2.44 16.95
C TYR A 124 -16.42 1.43 16.48
N ASP A 125 -16.89 1.56 15.22
CA ASP A 125 -18.05 0.83 14.70
C ASP A 125 -17.80 -0.68 14.57
N PHE A 126 -16.59 -1.07 14.19
CA PHE A 126 -16.21 -2.47 13.97
C PHE A 126 -14.83 -2.79 14.54
N LEU A 127 -14.63 -4.04 14.98
CA LEU A 127 -13.35 -4.52 15.49
C LEU A 127 -12.43 -5.09 14.40
N SER A 128 -12.97 -5.37 13.21
CA SER A 128 -12.18 -5.89 12.09
C SER A 128 -12.73 -5.41 10.75
N ILE A 129 -11.87 -5.45 9.73
CA ILE A 129 -12.23 -5.02 8.37
C ILE A 129 -13.23 -6.01 7.78
N SER A 130 -13.01 -7.31 7.98
CA SER A 130 -13.94 -8.35 7.51
C SER A 130 -15.32 -8.23 8.16
N GLN A 131 -15.40 -7.87 9.44
CA GLN A 131 -16.68 -7.63 10.12
C GLN A 131 -17.45 -6.45 9.50
N ALA A 132 -16.75 -5.36 9.21
CA ALA A 132 -17.34 -4.18 8.55
C ALA A 132 -17.88 -4.54 7.16
N LEU A 133 -17.06 -5.21 6.35
CA LEU A 133 -17.42 -5.62 4.98
C LEU A 133 -18.59 -6.62 4.96
N ALA A 134 -18.62 -7.59 5.88
CA ALA A 134 -19.73 -8.52 6.01
C ALA A 134 -21.06 -7.80 6.35
N THR A 135 -20.98 -6.68 7.07
CA THR A 135 -22.15 -5.85 7.42
C THR A 135 -22.61 -4.99 6.25
N ILE A 136 -21.67 -4.45 5.47
CA ILE A 136 -21.94 -3.60 4.30
C ILE A 136 -22.46 -4.43 3.11
N GLY A 137 -21.91 -5.63 2.91
CA GLY A 137 -22.18 -6.48 1.74
C GLY A 137 -21.66 -5.85 0.44
N SER A 138 -22.42 -5.99 -0.65
CA SER A 138 -22.08 -5.47 -1.98
C SER A 138 -22.38 -3.98 -2.17
N GLY A 139 -22.43 -3.20 -1.08
CA GLY A 139 -22.81 -1.79 -1.08
C GLY A 139 -21.67 -0.84 -1.46
N GLU A 140 -21.95 0.46 -1.31
CA GLU A 140 -20.92 1.51 -1.31
C GLU A 140 -20.58 1.88 0.14
N ALA A 141 -19.29 1.96 0.47
CA ALA A 141 -18.85 2.38 1.80
C ALA A 141 -17.43 2.95 1.81
N THR A 142 -17.15 3.80 2.81
CA THR A 142 -15.80 4.20 3.20
C THR A 142 -15.49 3.61 4.57
N LEU A 143 -14.44 2.80 4.67
CA LEU A 143 -13.90 2.31 5.92
C LEU A 143 -12.67 3.14 6.29
N ILE A 144 -12.76 3.86 7.40
CA ILE A 144 -11.61 4.51 8.04
C ILE A 144 -11.00 3.50 9.00
N VAL A 145 -9.80 3.02 8.67
CA VAL A 145 -9.09 1.99 9.42
C VAL A 145 -8.11 2.68 10.38
N HIS A 146 -8.28 2.40 11.67
CA HIS A 146 -7.39 2.87 12.72
C HIS A 146 -6.25 1.89 12.97
N GLU A 147 -5.09 2.39 13.38
CA GLU A 147 -3.93 1.58 13.75
C GLU A 147 -4.18 0.83 15.07
N LEU A 148 -3.76 -0.44 15.13
CA LEU A 148 -3.80 -1.21 16.37
C LEU A 148 -2.59 -0.88 17.24
N GLU A 149 -2.81 -0.59 18.52
CA GLU A 149 -1.75 -0.37 19.52
C GLU A 149 -0.75 -1.53 19.55
N ALA A 150 -1.24 -2.76 19.32
CA ALA A 150 -0.47 -3.98 19.42
C ALA A 150 -0.46 -4.83 18.13
N GLY A 151 -0.23 -4.22 16.95
CA GLY A 151 0.24 -4.96 15.78
C GLY A 151 -0.52 -4.71 14.48
N ALA A 152 -1.21 -5.74 13.99
CA ALA A 152 -1.82 -5.74 12.66
C ALA A 152 -3.17 -6.45 12.66
N TYR A 153 -4.06 -6.05 11.75
CA TYR A 153 -5.27 -6.80 11.43
C TYR A 153 -4.86 -8.09 10.73
N VAL A 154 -4.74 -9.18 11.49
CA VAL A 154 -4.38 -10.51 10.95
C VAL A 154 -5.64 -11.19 10.42
N GLU A 155 -6.01 -10.86 9.18
CA GLU A 155 -7.22 -11.37 8.54
C GLU A 155 -7.09 -11.44 7.01
N GLN A 156 -7.84 -12.36 6.40
CA GLN A 156 -8.08 -12.34 4.97
C GLN A 156 -9.33 -11.48 4.70
N VAL A 157 -9.14 -10.41 3.94
CA VAL A 157 -10.19 -9.47 3.57
C VAL A 157 -10.77 -9.85 2.22
N LEU A 158 -12.05 -10.21 2.21
CA LEU A 158 -12.79 -10.54 0.98
C LEU A 158 -13.75 -9.40 0.62
N ILE A 159 -13.62 -8.85 -0.58
CA ILE A 159 -14.55 -7.84 -1.10
C ILE A 159 -15.60 -8.53 -1.97
N GLU A 160 -16.86 -8.45 -1.54
CA GLU A 160 -18.00 -9.04 -2.24
C GLU A 160 -18.18 -8.43 -3.64
N PRO A 161 -18.46 -9.25 -4.68
CA PRO A 161 -18.71 -8.77 -6.04
C PRO A 161 -19.76 -7.65 -6.11
N GLY A 162 -19.46 -6.63 -6.91
CA GLY A 162 -20.29 -5.45 -7.11
C GLY A 162 -20.14 -4.37 -6.03
N ALA A 163 -19.31 -4.59 -5.00
CA ALA A 163 -19.06 -3.59 -3.98
C ALA A 163 -18.24 -2.40 -4.52
N ARG A 164 -18.45 -1.22 -3.92
CA ARG A 164 -17.62 -0.03 -4.13
C ARG A 164 -17.10 0.46 -2.78
N VAL A 165 -15.89 0.04 -2.41
CA VAL A 165 -15.37 0.24 -1.06
C VAL A 165 -14.09 1.07 -1.09
N ALA A 166 -13.97 2.01 -0.17
CA ALA A 166 -12.69 2.64 0.15
C ALA A 166 -12.17 2.14 1.50
N LEU A 167 -10.92 1.71 1.55
CA LEU A 167 -10.18 1.39 2.77
C LEU A 167 -9.13 2.49 2.96
N LEU A 168 -9.35 3.39 3.89
CA LEU A 168 -8.50 4.56 4.12
C LEU A 168 -7.90 4.50 5.51
N ALA A 169 -6.62 4.84 5.65
CA ALA A 169 -6.03 5.07 6.95
C ALA A 169 -6.70 6.26 7.65
N ALA A 170 -6.89 6.12 8.96
CA ALA A 170 -7.22 7.25 9.80
C ALA A 170 -6.11 8.33 9.73
N PRO A 171 -6.45 9.62 9.88
CA PRO A 171 -5.48 10.69 9.79
C PRO A 171 -4.29 10.49 10.74
N THR A 172 -3.07 10.59 10.21
CA THR A 172 -1.80 10.47 10.95
C THR A 172 -1.46 9.09 11.51
N GLU A 173 -2.30 8.08 11.23
CA GLU A 173 -2.08 6.69 11.62
C GLU A 173 -1.53 5.88 10.45
N LEU A 174 -0.91 4.73 10.74
CA LEU A 174 -0.41 3.80 9.72
C LEU A 174 -0.95 2.38 9.99
N PRO A 175 -2.26 2.15 9.81
CA PRO A 175 -2.85 0.85 10.05
C PRO A 175 -2.25 -0.22 9.15
N ARG A 176 -1.98 -1.38 9.75
CA ARG A 176 -1.39 -2.53 9.08
C ARG A 176 -2.42 -3.66 8.92
N ILE A 177 -2.65 -4.06 7.68
CA ILE A 177 -3.36 -5.30 7.33
C ILE A 177 -2.33 -6.39 7.09
N GLN A 178 -2.47 -7.51 7.78
CA GLN A 178 -1.60 -8.66 7.64
C GLN A 178 -2.42 -9.86 7.18
N GLY A 179 -2.13 -10.40 5.99
CA GLY A 179 -2.79 -11.63 5.54
C GLY A 179 -2.47 -12.81 6.49
N PRO A 180 -3.29 -13.86 6.57
CA PRO A 180 -2.86 -15.09 7.22
C PRO A 180 -1.70 -15.72 6.45
N ASP A 181 -0.95 -16.63 7.07
CA ASP A 181 0.19 -17.30 6.41
C ASP A 181 -0.26 -18.02 5.13
N ASP A 182 0.51 -17.88 4.04
CA ASP A 182 0.20 -18.39 2.70
C ASP A 182 -1.12 -17.90 2.05
N GLU A 183 -1.87 -17.01 2.71
CA GLU A 183 -3.15 -16.50 2.23
C GLU A 183 -3.03 -15.10 1.62
N VAL A 184 -3.97 -14.79 0.72
CA VAL A 184 -4.08 -13.43 0.21
C VAL A 184 -4.59 -12.49 1.30
N ALA A 185 -3.95 -11.33 1.49
CA ALA A 185 -4.45 -10.33 2.44
C ALA A 185 -5.76 -9.72 1.96
N LEU A 186 -5.85 -9.29 0.70
CA LEU A 186 -7.08 -8.76 0.10
C LEU A 186 -7.40 -9.48 -1.22
N ALA A 187 -8.55 -10.15 -1.27
CA ALA A 187 -9.10 -10.73 -2.50
C ALA A 187 -10.26 -9.88 -3.03
N ILE A 188 -10.18 -9.48 -4.29
CA ILE A 188 -11.10 -8.52 -4.91
C ILE A 188 -11.55 -9.06 -6.27
N ALA A 189 -12.86 -9.25 -6.44
CA ALA A 189 -13.47 -9.71 -7.70
C ALA A 189 -14.67 -8.83 -8.08
N ASP A 190 -14.78 -8.46 -9.36
CA ASP A 190 -15.91 -7.71 -9.96
C ASP A 190 -16.38 -6.50 -9.11
N SER A 191 -15.42 -5.78 -8.52
CA SER A 191 -15.66 -4.69 -7.54
C SER A 191 -14.73 -3.52 -7.77
N THR A 192 -15.09 -2.34 -7.24
CA THR A 192 -14.23 -1.15 -7.24
C THR A 192 -13.71 -0.88 -5.83
N VAL A 193 -12.39 -0.85 -5.66
CA VAL A 193 -11.75 -0.66 -4.35
C VAL A 193 -10.74 0.48 -4.37
N TYR A 194 -10.83 1.37 -3.41
CA TYR A 194 -9.83 2.42 -3.16
C TYR A 194 -9.04 2.07 -1.90
N ILE A 195 -7.72 2.14 -1.95
CA ILE A 195 -6.82 1.82 -0.84
C ILE A 195 -5.93 3.05 -0.63
N GLY A 196 -6.02 3.67 0.54
CA GLY A 196 -5.32 4.92 0.86
C GLY A 196 -4.57 4.86 2.18
N GLY A 197 -3.26 5.08 2.16
CA GLY A 197 -2.45 5.22 3.39
C GLY A 197 -2.26 3.96 4.23
N LEU A 198 -2.58 2.76 3.70
CA LEU A 198 -2.49 1.51 4.45
C LEU A 198 -1.13 0.82 4.27
N GLU A 199 -0.75 0.03 5.26
CA GLU A 199 0.34 -0.94 5.16
C GLU A 199 -0.23 -2.35 4.99
N ILE A 200 0.14 -3.06 3.92
CA ILE A 200 -0.37 -4.41 3.62
C ILE A 200 0.77 -5.40 3.56
N VAL A 201 0.71 -6.42 4.43
CA VAL A 201 1.78 -7.39 4.68
C VAL A 201 1.30 -8.81 4.49
N SER A 202 1.71 -9.46 3.41
CA SER A 202 1.40 -10.87 3.18
C SER A 202 2.37 -11.47 2.16
N ASP A 203 2.45 -12.80 2.13
CA ASP A 203 3.10 -13.54 1.06
C ASP A 203 2.34 -13.41 -0.27
N ARG A 204 1.03 -13.13 -0.18
CA ARG A 204 0.15 -12.75 -1.29
C ARG A 204 -0.61 -11.47 -0.89
N GLY A 205 -0.15 -10.30 -1.34
CA GLY A 205 -0.74 -9.02 -0.94
C GLY A 205 -2.17 -8.83 -1.45
N LEU A 206 -2.29 -8.62 -2.76
CA LEU A 206 -3.57 -8.36 -3.42
C LEU A 206 -3.81 -9.39 -4.54
N GLU A 207 -5.00 -9.95 -4.57
CA GLU A 207 -5.50 -10.77 -5.69
C GLU A 207 -6.68 -10.05 -6.33
N LEU A 208 -6.53 -9.67 -7.60
CA LEU A 208 -7.53 -8.93 -8.37
C LEU A 208 -8.02 -9.83 -9.51
N ALA A 209 -9.31 -10.13 -9.50
CA ALA A 209 -9.94 -11.02 -10.47
C ALA A 209 -11.20 -10.38 -11.08
N GLU A 210 -11.73 -11.03 -12.13
CA GLU A 210 -13.07 -10.77 -12.66
C GLU A 210 -13.42 -9.29 -12.88
N ARG A 211 -12.55 -8.53 -13.57
CA ARG A 211 -12.75 -7.07 -13.83
C ARG A 211 -12.73 -6.17 -12.59
N ALA A 212 -12.17 -6.63 -11.48
CA ALA A 212 -11.89 -5.77 -10.34
C ALA A 212 -11.12 -4.51 -10.76
N GLU A 213 -11.51 -3.37 -10.20
CA GLU A 213 -10.87 -2.07 -10.41
C GLU A 213 -10.33 -1.57 -9.07
N VAL A 214 -9.01 -1.54 -8.92
CA VAL A 214 -8.36 -1.20 -7.65
C VAL A 214 -7.47 0.01 -7.80
N HIS A 215 -7.59 0.94 -6.86
CA HIS A 215 -6.86 2.20 -6.82
C HIS A 215 -6.07 2.31 -5.54
N VAL A 216 -4.75 2.24 -5.64
CA VAL A 216 -3.85 2.29 -4.49
C VAL A 216 -3.13 3.64 -4.47
N GLU A 217 -3.27 4.38 -3.37
CA GLU A 217 -2.62 5.67 -3.17
C GLU A 217 -1.91 5.75 -1.81
N GLY A 218 -0.68 6.25 -1.82
CA GLY A 218 0.08 6.52 -0.59
C GLY A 218 0.25 5.30 0.33
N SER A 219 0.17 4.08 -0.22
CA SER A 219 0.15 2.84 0.56
C SER A 219 1.46 2.07 0.39
N GLU A 220 1.78 1.24 1.39
CA GLU A 220 2.91 0.32 1.34
C GLU A 220 2.41 -1.12 1.28
N ILE A 221 2.85 -1.88 0.28
CA ILE A 221 2.47 -3.28 0.11
C ILE A 221 3.76 -4.09 0.04
N TYR A 222 3.99 -4.98 0.99
CA TYR A 222 5.23 -5.75 1.03
C TYR A 222 5.07 -7.21 1.47
N LEU A 223 6.02 -7.99 0.96
CA LEU A 223 6.18 -9.41 1.20
C LEU A 223 6.69 -9.71 2.62
N ARG A 224 6.15 -10.76 3.24
CA ARG A 224 6.80 -11.44 4.38
C ARG A 224 7.89 -12.37 3.89
N GLU A 225 7.60 -13.21 2.90
CA GLU A 225 8.56 -14.10 2.25
C GLU A 225 8.66 -13.88 0.73
N SER A 226 9.60 -14.54 0.05
CA SER A 226 9.77 -14.37 -1.40
C SER A 226 8.55 -14.88 -2.17
N GLY A 227 7.69 -13.97 -2.66
CA GLY A 227 6.43 -14.32 -3.31
C GLY A 227 5.97 -13.30 -4.35
N GLU A 228 4.71 -13.42 -4.72
CA GLU A 228 4.02 -12.53 -5.64
C GLU A 228 3.08 -11.66 -4.83
N GLN A 229 3.29 -10.35 -4.91
CA GLN A 229 2.59 -9.46 -4.00
C GLN A 229 1.26 -9.00 -4.58
N ILE A 230 1.19 -8.81 -5.89
CA ILE A 230 -0.05 -8.42 -6.55
C ILE A 230 -0.25 -9.29 -7.79
N GLU A 231 -1.41 -9.91 -7.87
CA GLU A 231 -1.84 -10.73 -8.99
C GLU A 231 -3.09 -10.13 -9.67
N LEU A 232 -3.01 -9.90 -10.98
CA LEU A 232 -4.11 -9.40 -11.81
C LEU A 232 -4.55 -10.45 -12.83
N THR A 233 -5.81 -10.86 -12.75
CA THR A 233 -6.43 -11.84 -13.64
C THR A 233 -7.82 -11.38 -14.09
N GLY A 234 -8.42 -12.10 -15.05
CA GLY A 234 -9.83 -11.92 -15.41
C GLY A 234 -10.21 -10.53 -15.94
N GLY A 235 -9.28 -9.78 -16.53
CA GLY A 235 -9.53 -8.43 -17.01
C GLY A 235 -9.51 -7.36 -15.92
N ALA A 236 -8.90 -7.64 -14.76
CA ALA A 236 -8.74 -6.68 -13.68
C ALA A 236 -7.91 -5.45 -14.09
N HIS A 237 -8.09 -4.35 -13.36
CA HIS A 237 -7.37 -3.10 -13.52
C HIS A 237 -6.79 -2.60 -12.19
N LEU A 238 -5.50 -2.28 -12.19
CA LEU A 238 -4.83 -1.65 -11.05
C LEU A 238 -4.32 -0.25 -11.40
N THR A 239 -4.75 0.78 -10.68
CA THR A 239 -4.04 2.06 -10.62
C THR A 239 -3.25 2.13 -9.32
N MET A 240 -1.98 2.50 -9.39
CA MET A 240 -1.15 2.71 -8.20
C MET A 240 -0.38 4.02 -8.29
N ARG A 241 -0.48 4.86 -7.25
CA ARG A 241 0.15 6.18 -7.18
C ARG A 241 0.83 6.43 -5.86
N ASN A 242 1.99 7.08 -5.90
CA ASN A 242 2.73 7.49 -4.70
C ASN A 242 2.92 6.35 -3.68
N SER A 243 2.97 5.10 -4.15
CA SER A 243 2.92 3.91 -3.30
C SER A 243 4.22 3.13 -3.41
N MET A 244 4.44 2.22 -2.47
CA MET A 244 5.55 1.30 -2.48
C MET A 244 5.05 -0.14 -2.61
N LEU A 245 5.58 -0.87 -3.58
CA LEU A 245 5.37 -2.29 -3.77
C LEU A 245 6.69 -3.03 -3.55
N ARG A 246 6.85 -3.76 -2.44
CA ARG A 246 7.98 -4.67 -2.21
C ARG A 246 7.58 -6.09 -2.58
N GLY A 247 7.58 -6.37 -3.87
CA GLY A 247 7.39 -7.70 -4.41
C GLY A 247 7.23 -7.65 -5.92
N LYS A 248 6.57 -8.69 -6.44
CA LYS A 248 6.30 -8.84 -7.87
C LYS A 248 4.85 -8.50 -8.16
N LEU A 249 4.64 -7.84 -9.29
CA LEU A 249 3.35 -7.66 -9.93
C LEU A 249 3.23 -8.68 -11.06
N ARG A 250 2.26 -9.60 -10.97
CA ARG A 250 1.93 -10.56 -12.01
C ARG A 250 0.63 -10.13 -12.71
N ILE A 251 0.65 -10.08 -14.04
CA ILE A 251 -0.50 -9.68 -14.85
C ILE A 251 -0.78 -10.74 -15.91
N SER A 252 -2.04 -11.17 -16.01
CA SER A 252 -2.48 -12.12 -17.03
C SER A 252 -3.89 -11.80 -17.55
N ALA A 253 -4.37 -12.60 -18.49
CA ALA A 253 -5.78 -12.67 -18.88
C ALA A 253 -6.43 -11.31 -19.24
N MET A 254 -5.79 -10.53 -20.13
CA MET A 254 -6.27 -9.21 -20.58
C MET A 254 -6.39 -8.15 -19.49
N SER A 255 -5.80 -8.38 -18.32
CA SER A 255 -5.75 -7.39 -17.25
C SER A 255 -4.82 -6.23 -17.61
N SER A 256 -4.94 -5.11 -16.88
CA SER A 256 -4.16 -3.89 -17.14
C SER A 256 -3.75 -3.19 -15.86
N PHE A 257 -2.77 -2.30 -15.96
CA PHE A 257 -2.38 -1.45 -14.84
C PHE A 257 -1.92 -0.06 -15.29
N ASP A 258 -2.04 0.92 -14.41
CA ASP A 258 -1.48 2.26 -14.54
C ASP A 258 -0.75 2.65 -13.25
N ILE A 259 0.57 2.49 -13.24
CA ILE A 259 1.40 2.80 -12.08
C ILE A 259 2.16 4.08 -12.33
N ALA A 260 2.03 5.05 -11.42
CA ALA A 260 2.74 6.31 -11.50
C ALA A 260 3.37 6.74 -10.17
N TYR A 261 4.52 7.42 -10.22
CA TYR A 261 5.18 7.99 -9.04
C TYR A 261 5.40 7.00 -7.89
N SER A 262 5.55 5.72 -8.22
CA SER A 262 5.60 4.63 -7.25
C SER A 262 6.93 3.89 -7.32
N THR A 263 7.26 3.19 -6.24
CA THR A 263 8.45 2.34 -6.15
C THR A 263 8.03 0.88 -6.22
N VAL A 264 8.63 0.09 -7.11
CA VAL A 264 8.45 -1.36 -7.15
C VAL A 264 9.79 -2.04 -6.93
N PHE A 265 9.93 -2.75 -5.82
CA PHE A 265 11.11 -3.48 -5.40
C PHE A 265 10.83 -4.98 -5.39
N ALA A 266 11.44 -5.75 -6.28
CA ALA A 266 11.13 -7.18 -6.43
C ALA A 266 12.05 -8.13 -5.66
N GLY A 267 13.06 -7.61 -4.97
CA GLY A 267 14.19 -8.43 -4.52
C GLY A 267 14.77 -9.22 -5.71
N PRO A 268 15.00 -10.55 -5.58
CA PRO A 268 15.39 -11.39 -6.70
C PRO A 268 14.22 -11.62 -7.65
N GLY A 269 14.30 -11.07 -8.86
CA GLY A 269 13.32 -11.33 -9.91
C GLY A 269 13.00 -10.12 -10.77
N THR A 270 12.07 -10.34 -11.69
CA THR A 270 11.45 -9.28 -12.49
C THR A 270 10.31 -8.63 -11.70
N PRO A 271 10.33 -7.32 -11.44
CA PRO A 271 9.27 -6.61 -10.72
C PRO A 271 7.89 -6.68 -11.36
N VAL A 272 7.81 -6.70 -12.69
CA VAL A 272 6.55 -6.75 -13.42
C VAL A 272 6.59 -7.87 -14.45
N ILE A 273 5.76 -8.89 -14.24
CA ILE A 273 5.68 -10.12 -15.02
C ILE A 273 4.34 -10.13 -15.75
N CYS A 274 4.37 -10.34 -17.07
CA CYS A 274 3.15 -10.49 -17.86
C CYS A 274 3.07 -11.88 -18.49
N GLU A 275 1.93 -12.53 -18.33
CA GLU A 275 1.67 -13.86 -18.83
C GLU A 275 0.54 -13.82 -19.86
N GLY A 276 0.91 -14.02 -21.12
CA GLY A 276 -0.04 -13.97 -22.23
C GLY A 276 -0.41 -12.53 -22.63
N PRO A 277 -1.55 -12.36 -23.33
CA PRO A 277 -2.00 -11.04 -23.75
C PRO A 277 -2.51 -10.25 -22.54
N ILE A 278 -2.08 -9.00 -22.45
CA ILE A 278 -2.53 -8.01 -21.47
C ILE A 278 -3.19 -6.85 -22.20
N ALA A 279 -4.07 -6.14 -21.50
CA ALA A 279 -4.61 -4.88 -22.01
C ALA A 279 -3.56 -3.75 -21.90
N GLU A 280 -3.86 -2.59 -22.48
CA GLU A 280 -2.95 -1.45 -22.44
C GLU A 280 -2.62 -1.09 -20.98
N SER A 281 -1.34 -1.04 -20.68
CA SER A 281 -0.83 -0.75 -19.34
C SER A 281 0.27 0.30 -19.42
N SER A 282 0.47 1.03 -18.33
CA SER A 282 1.38 2.17 -18.27
C SER A 282 2.23 2.17 -16.99
N LEU A 283 3.51 2.52 -17.15
CA LEU A 283 4.46 2.81 -16.07
C LEU A 283 5.01 4.22 -16.28
N ARG A 284 4.81 5.14 -15.33
CA ARG A 284 5.20 6.56 -15.45
C ARG A 284 5.91 7.07 -14.20
N ASN A 285 7.12 7.60 -14.35
CA ASN A 285 7.87 8.21 -13.22
C ASN A 285 8.04 7.26 -12.02
N ASN A 286 8.22 5.97 -12.28
CA ASN A 286 8.39 4.95 -11.24
C ASN A 286 9.86 4.64 -11.01
N LEU A 287 10.17 4.16 -9.82
CA LEU A 287 11.44 3.55 -9.49
C LEU A 287 11.27 2.02 -9.46
N LEU A 288 11.87 1.32 -10.41
CA LEU A 288 11.86 -0.15 -10.45
C LEU A 288 13.22 -0.67 -9.97
N VAL A 289 13.19 -1.53 -8.94
CA VAL A 289 14.39 -2.05 -8.28
C VAL A 289 14.34 -3.57 -8.25
N THR A 290 15.45 -4.19 -8.63
CA THR A 290 15.66 -5.65 -8.60
C THR A 290 17.06 -5.93 -8.07
N SER A 291 17.23 -7.07 -7.40
CA SER A 291 18.53 -7.60 -7.00
C SER A 291 18.88 -8.82 -7.85
N GLY A 292 20.03 -8.79 -8.54
CA GLY A 292 20.54 -9.92 -9.33
C GLY A 292 21.26 -9.46 -10.59
N SER A 293 22.26 -10.23 -11.04
CA SER A 293 23.18 -9.81 -12.12
C SER A 293 22.61 -9.94 -13.54
N ASN A 294 21.45 -10.57 -13.75
CA ASN A 294 20.87 -10.84 -15.08
C ASN A 294 19.34 -10.66 -15.13
N GLN A 295 18.78 -9.82 -14.26
CA GLN A 295 17.33 -9.66 -14.15
C GLN A 295 16.81 -8.67 -15.20
N THR A 296 15.82 -9.07 -15.99
CA THR A 296 14.98 -8.11 -16.72
C THR A 296 14.14 -7.39 -15.69
N VAL A 297 14.17 -6.05 -15.71
CA VAL A 297 13.33 -5.22 -14.84
C VAL A 297 11.86 -5.26 -15.29
N TYR A 298 11.61 -5.79 -16.49
CA TYR A 298 10.31 -5.74 -17.13
C TYR A 298 10.09 -6.89 -18.12
N GLY A 299 9.01 -7.65 -17.96
CA GLY A 299 8.71 -8.84 -18.76
C GLY A 299 7.65 -8.67 -19.87
N CYS A 300 7.06 -7.49 -20.05
CA CYS A 300 5.84 -7.36 -20.86
C CYS A 300 6.08 -6.73 -22.24
N ALA A 301 5.60 -7.39 -23.30
CA ALA A 301 5.76 -6.92 -24.68
C ALA A 301 4.79 -5.79 -25.10
N ALA A 302 3.63 -5.69 -24.44
CA ALA A 302 2.49 -4.85 -24.87
C ALA A 302 2.30 -3.55 -24.06
N VAL A 303 3.24 -3.18 -23.21
CA VAL A 303 3.08 -2.00 -22.33
C VAL A 303 3.70 -0.79 -22.97
N SER A 304 2.90 0.27 -23.07
CA SER A 304 3.37 1.60 -23.42
C SER A 304 4.21 2.11 -22.25
N THR A 305 5.48 1.73 -22.26
CA THR A 305 6.44 2.23 -21.30
C THR A 305 6.72 3.68 -21.65
N PHE A 306 5.97 4.60 -21.07
CA PHE A 306 6.41 5.99 -20.90
C PHE A 306 7.43 6.07 -19.76
N MET A 307 8.40 5.16 -19.80
CA MET A 307 9.60 5.24 -19.00
C MET A 307 10.41 6.40 -19.56
N ARG A 308 10.33 7.56 -18.93
CA ARG A 308 11.50 8.44 -18.85
C ARG A 308 12.51 7.73 -17.94
N GLY A 309 13.16 6.70 -18.47
CA GLY A 309 14.25 6.00 -17.80
C GLY A 309 13.93 4.59 -17.33
N ASN A 310 14.51 3.60 -18.01
CA ASN A 310 14.89 2.33 -17.40
C ASN A 310 16.41 2.35 -17.20
N ALA A 311 16.89 2.01 -15.99
CA ALA A 311 18.31 1.93 -15.66
C ALA A 311 19.06 0.91 -16.55
N VAL A 312 18.40 -0.15 -17.04
CA VAL A 312 19.05 -1.22 -17.82
C VAL A 312 19.06 -0.92 -19.32
N SER A 313 18.09 -0.16 -19.86
CA SER A 313 18.05 0.14 -21.30
C SER A 313 18.70 1.47 -21.70
N ASN A 314 18.89 2.42 -20.77
CA ASN A 314 19.50 3.73 -21.09
C ASN A 314 21.02 3.77 -21.02
N ALA A 315 21.68 2.67 -20.65
CA ALA A 315 23.10 2.53 -20.93
C ALA A 315 23.39 2.36 -22.44
N VAL A 316 22.37 2.03 -23.26
CA VAL A 316 22.55 1.70 -24.68
C VAL A 316 21.88 2.69 -25.65
N ALA A 317 20.89 3.48 -25.20
CA ALA A 317 20.21 4.45 -26.07
C ALA A 317 20.33 5.89 -25.51
N SER A 318 20.93 6.75 -26.30
CA SER A 318 21.28 8.16 -26.10
C SER A 318 20.10 9.11 -25.79
N LYS A 319 19.40 8.92 -24.67
CA LYS A 319 18.48 9.94 -24.11
C LYS A 319 19.08 10.51 -22.81
N PRO A 320 19.38 11.83 -22.75
CA PRO A 320 20.18 12.44 -21.69
C PRO A 320 19.48 12.59 -20.32
N ASP A 321 18.20 12.21 -20.20
CA ASP A 321 17.41 12.51 -18.99
C ASP A 321 17.27 11.32 -18.03
N ASN A 322 18.01 10.23 -18.26
CA ASN A 322 17.88 8.98 -17.51
C ASN A 322 19.18 8.65 -16.78
N THR A 323 19.11 8.31 -15.49
CA THR A 323 20.27 7.92 -14.68
C THR A 323 20.10 6.48 -14.21
N VAL A 324 21.11 5.65 -14.50
CA VAL A 324 21.19 4.25 -14.05
C VAL A 324 21.56 4.23 -12.56
N ILE A 325 20.70 3.65 -11.73
CA ILE A 325 21.01 3.38 -10.33
C ILE A 325 21.79 2.07 -10.29
N GLY A 326 23.07 2.13 -9.89
CA GLY A 326 23.92 0.94 -9.77
C GLY A 326 23.48 -0.02 -8.66
N VAL A 327 24.27 -1.07 -8.42
CA VAL A 327 23.98 -2.11 -7.42
C VAL A 327 23.93 -1.52 -6.01
N ALA A 328 22.74 -1.47 -5.44
CA ALA A 328 22.43 -1.06 -4.06
C ALA A 328 22.56 -2.25 -3.09
N LYS A 329 23.16 -2.08 -1.90
CA LYS A 329 22.92 -3.05 -0.80
C LYS A 329 21.43 -2.98 -0.41
N PRO A 330 20.67 -4.09 -0.38
CA PRO A 330 19.22 -4.04 -0.12
C PRO A 330 18.82 -3.25 1.14
N GLY A 331 19.60 -3.34 2.22
CA GLY A 331 19.28 -2.70 3.50
C GLY A 331 19.12 -1.17 3.45
N TRP A 332 20.01 -0.43 2.79
CA TRP A 332 19.92 1.04 2.78
C TRP A 332 18.72 1.56 1.97
N PHE A 333 18.31 0.81 0.95
CA PHE A 333 17.17 1.19 0.13
C PHE A 333 15.87 0.98 0.91
N LEU A 334 15.75 -0.13 1.63
CA LEU A 334 14.55 -0.44 2.41
C LEU A 334 14.32 0.57 3.55
N ASP A 335 15.38 1.07 4.18
CA ASP A 335 15.30 2.09 5.23
C ASP A 335 14.98 3.50 4.68
N LYS A 336 15.23 3.75 3.40
CA LYS A 336 15.11 5.08 2.77
C LYS A 336 14.06 5.16 1.66
N ALA A 337 13.45 4.06 1.26
CA ALA A 337 12.45 4.05 0.20
C ALA A 337 11.18 4.80 0.61
N ALA A 338 10.80 4.72 1.89
CA ALA A 338 9.75 5.57 2.47
C ALA A 338 10.13 7.06 2.45
N GLU A 339 11.42 7.41 2.48
CA GLU A 339 11.86 8.82 2.34
C GLU A 339 11.97 9.28 0.88
N LEU A 340 11.94 8.35 -0.09
CA LEU A 340 12.02 8.64 -1.52
C LEU A 340 10.66 8.98 -2.15
N HIS A 341 9.58 9.05 -1.37
CA HIS A 341 8.31 9.58 -1.84
C HIS A 341 8.54 10.98 -2.44
N LEU A 342 8.08 11.16 -3.68
CA LEU A 342 8.38 12.30 -4.54
C LEU A 342 7.68 13.59 -4.09
N GLY A 343 8.03 14.13 -2.92
CA GLY A 343 7.53 15.40 -2.39
C GLY A 343 6.01 15.46 -2.16
N PRO A 344 5.51 16.53 -1.50
CA PRO A 344 4.06 16.74 -1.37
C PRO A 344 3.43 16.90 -2.76
N MET A 345 2.30 16.21 -2.99
CA MET A 345 1.53 16.30 -4.23
C MET A 345 1.25 17.77 -4.57
N ILE A 346 1.76 18.23 -5.71
CA ILE A 346 1.23 19.43 -6.36
C ILE A 346 -0.04 18.95 -7.08
N PRO A 347 -1.25 19.41 -6.69
CA PRO A 347 -2.47 18.97 -7.35
C PRO A 347 -2.38 19.23 -8.86
N ALA A 348 -2.80 18.26 -9.66
CA ALA A 348 -2.86 18.42 -11.10
C ALA A 348 -3.70 19.67 -11.42
N PRO A 349 -3.24 20.55 -12.34
CA PRO A 349 -4.02 21.73 -12.70
C PRO A 349 -5.37 21.26 -13.26
N SER A 350 -6.43 21.55 -12.50
CA SER A 350 -7.81 21.26 -12.86
C SER A 350 -8.07 21.66 -14.31
N ALA A 351 -8.41 20.69 -15.15
CA ALA A 351 -8.73 20.92 -16.54
C ALA A 351 -9.88 21.92 -16.62
N ARG A 352 -9.59 23.17 -17.00
CA ARG A 352 -10.62 24.18 -17.26
C ARG A 352 -11.55 23.63 -18.33
N ARG A 353 -12.73 23.16 -17.94
CA ARG A 353 -13.87 22.98 -18.83
C ARG A 353 -14.11 24.34 -19.50
N ARG A 354 -13.82 24.44 -20.80
CA ARG A 354 -14.34 25.52 -21.65
C ARG A 354 -15.85 25.33 -21.70
N SER A 355 -16.57 26.03 -20.83
CA SER A 355 -17.99 26.28 -21.05
C SER A 355 -18.14 27.06 -22.34
N GLY A 356 -18.59 26.39 -23.40
CA GLY A 356 -19.04 27.06 -24.61
C GLY A 356 -20.28 27.89 -24.29
N GLN A 357 -20.16 29.21 -24.42
CA GLN A 357 -21.32 30.08 -24.53
C GLN A 357 -21.91 29.92 -25.94
N GLY A 358 -23.16 29.51 -26.00
CA GLY A 358 -24.09 29.87 -27.07
C GLY A 358 -24.78 31.18 -26.72
#